data_AF-A0A7S1ZJA1-F1
#
_entry.id   AF-A0A7S1ZJA1-F1
#
_cell.length_a   1.000
_cell.length_b   1.000
_cell.length_c   1.000
_cell.angle_alpha   90.00
_cell.angle_beta   90.00
_cell.angle_gamma   90.00
#
_symmetry.space_group_name_H-M   'P 1'
#
loop_
_entity.id
_entity.type
_entity.pdbx_description
1 polymer ?
#
loop_
_entity_poly.entity_id
_entity_poly.type
_entity_poly.pdbx_seq_one_letter_code
_entity_poly.pdbx_strand_id
1 'polypeptide(L)'
;GGRGICFHGGKCMEEEDGGWGCDCLAIGKDQAWAGKHCEFQADDWCEGKDDKGNTVFCANGGKCKKGETHHGCLCEKGWYGDHCEFRADGFPTNSTPRSRTQKQKVVILFSFVVLIVVCIVCGAAIITKKVASPANGKGVEAEGGDEVELGPNVEII
;
A
#
# COMPACT_ATOMS: atom_id res chain seq x y z
N GLY A 1 19.19 21.98 -19.15
CA GLY A 1 18.37 21.55 -17.99
C GLY A 1 17.70 22.77 -17.41
N GLY A 2 16.38 22.83 -17.46
CA GLY A 2 15.63 23.94 -16.84
C GLY A 2 15.72 23.81 -15.32
N ARG A 3 16.15 24.87 -14.64
CA ARG A 3 16.05 24.95 -13.19
C ARG A 3 14.58 25.15 -12.84
N GLY A 4 14.05 24.27 -12.02
CA GLY A 4 12.71 24.43 -11.50
C GLY A 4 12.55 25.66 -10.62
N ILE A 5 11.35 26.24 -10.63
CA ILE A 5 11.01 27.43 -9.84
C ILE A 5 9.96 27.02 -8.80
N CYS A 6 10.21 27.35 -7.54
CA CYS A 6 9.23 27.23 -6.47
C CYS A 6 8.95 28.63 -5.91
N PHE A 7 7.68 29.03 -5.91
CA PHE A 7 7.25 30.32 -5.38
C PHE A 7 7.25 30.32 -3.84
N HIS A 8 7.13 31.53 -3.28
CA HIS A 8 7.01 31.79 -1.84
C HIS A 8 8.15 31.20 -0.97
N GLY A 9 9.30 30.88 -1.56
CA GLY A 9 10.42 30.28 -0.86
C GLY A 9 10.32 28.76 -0.73
N GLY A 10 9.46 28.11 -1.53
CA GLY A 10 9.38 26.65 -1.62
C GLY A 10 10.72 26.02 -1.97
N LYS A 11 10.99 24.85 -1.39
CA LYS A 11 12.25 24.14 -1.62
C LYS A 11 12.11 23.26 -2.86
N CYS A 12 12.99 23.44 -3.85
CA CYS A 12 13.09 22.51 -4.97
C CYS A 12 13.59 21.15 -4.49
N MET A 13 12.93 20.09 -4.92
CA MET A 13 13.28 18.71 -4.64
C MET A 13 13.36 17.92 -5.95
N GLU A 14 14.34 17.02 -6.05
CA GLU A 14 14.46 16.11 -7.19
C GLU A 14 13.46 14.96 -7.04
N GLU A 15 12.86 14.56 -8.15
CA GLU A 15 11.95 13.41 -8.23
C GLU A 15 12.71 12.16 -8.70
N GLU A 16 12.19 10.98 -8.37
CA GLU A 16 12.86 9.70 -8.64
C GLU A 16 13.08 9.42 -10.15
N ASP A 17 12.29 10.06 -11.02
CA ASP A 17 12.40 9.96 -12.47
C ASP A 17 13.38 10.97 -13.10
N GLY A 18 14.13 11.71 -12.26
CA GLY A 18 14.99 12.80 -12.70
C GLY A 18 14.22 14.10 -12.99
N GLY A 19 12.92 14.13 -12.68
CA GLY A 19 12.11 15.33 -12.62
C GLY A 19 12.44 16.20 -11.39
N TRP A 20 11.67 17.27 -11.22
CA TRP A 20 11.77 18.13 -10.06
C TRP A 20 10.38 18.58 -9.63
N GLY A 21 10.23 18.77 -8.33
CA GLY A 21 9.02 19.27 -7.69
C GLY A 21 9.35 20.31 -6.62
N CYS A 22 8.32 20.82 -5.97
CA CYS A 22 8.43 21.81 -4.91
C CYS A 22 7.83 21.26 -3.61
N ASP A 23 8.56 21.44 -2.51
CA ASP A 23 8.01 21.29 -1.17
C ASP A 23 7.27 22.57 -0.78
N CYS A 24 5.95 22.56 -1.01
CA CYS A 24 5.07 23.70 -0.74
C CYS A 24 4.56 23.76 0.71
N LEU A 25 4.63 22.64 1.44
CA LEU A 25 4.16 22.56 2.83
C LEU A 25 5.18 23.14 3.81
N ALA A 26 6.46 23.18 3.43
CA ALA A 26 7.54 23.71 4.24
C ALA A 26 7.67 25.26 4.22
N ILE A 27 6.82 25.98 3.48
CA ILE A 27 6.98 27.41 3.20
C ILE A 27 6.66 28.32 4.40
N GLY A 28 5.72 27.96 5.27
CA GLY A 28 5.35 28.83 6.37
C GLY A 28 4.52 28.15 7.46
N LYS A 29 4.60 28.70 8.69
CA LYS A 29 3.83 28.22 9.85
C LYS A 29 2.35 28.57 9.76
N ASP A 30 2.03 29.68 9.08
CA ASP A 30 0.70 30.30 9.10
C ASP A 30 0.02 30.34 7.72
N GLN A 31 0.72 29.91 6.66
CA GLN A 31 0.21 29.87 5.29
C GLN A 31 0.68 28.59 4.60
N ALA A 32 -0.23 27.92 3.91
CA ALA A 32 0.09 26.79 3.05
C ALA A 32 -0.16 27.15 1.58
N TRP A 33 0.66 26.53 0.73
CA TRP A 33 0.65 26.71 -0.71
C TRP A 33 0.58 25.34 -1.38
N ALA A 34 -0.02 25.29 -2.55
CA ALA A 34 -0.11 24.11 -3.39
C ALA A 34 0.20 24.45 -4.84
N GLY A 35 0.35 23.41 -5.65
CA GLY A 35 0.61 23.50 -7.08
C GLY A 35 2.01 23.00 -7.40
N LYS A 36 2.29 22.83 -8.68
CA LYS A 36 3.59 22.32 -9.14
C LYS A 36 4.74 23.25 -8.73
N HIS A 37 4.43 24.54 -8.62
CA HIS A 37 5.38 25.61 -8.31
C HIS A 37 5.03 26.33 -6.99
N CYS A 38 4.10 25.78 -6.19
CA CYS A 38 3.54 26.45 -5.01
C CYS A 38 2.82 27.77 -5.34
N GLU A 39 2.16 27.86 -6.49
CA GLU A 39 1.51 29.07 -7.00
C GLU A 39 0.10 29.32 -6.44
N PHE A 40 -0.52 28.31 -5.83
CA PHE A 40 -1.89 28.39 -5.33
C PHE A 40 -1.90 28.47 -3.81
N GLN A 41 -2.52 29.51 -3.26
CA GLN A 41 -2.70 29.62 -1.82
C GLN A 41 -3.79 28.67 -1.32
N ALA A 42 -3.68 28.24 -0.07
CA ALA A 42 -4.76 27.53 0.61
C ALA A 42 -6.02 28.40 0.71
N ASP A 43 -7.16 27.84 0.28
CA ASP A 43 -8.49 28.47 0.35
C ASP A 43 -9.30 27.97 1.55
N ASP A 44 -9.23 26.67 1.84
CA ASP A 44 -9.99 26.02 2.92
C ASP A 44 -9.07 25.12 3.76
N TRP A 45 -9.23 25.13 5.08
CA TRP A 45 -8.39 24.37 6.02
C TRP A 45 -9.18 23.24 6.64
N CYS A 46 -8.69 22.01 6.49
CA CYS A 46 -9.39 20.83 6.93
C CYS A 46 -9.05 20.49 8.38
N GLU A 47 -10.01 19.90 9.08
CA GLU A 47 -9.77 19.36 10.40
C GLU A 47 -8.79 18.18 10.32
N GLY A 48 -7.89 18.07 11.29
CA GLY A 48 -6.92 16.97 11.38
C GLY A 48 -5.64 17.16 10.56
N LYS A 49 -4.93 16.05 10.35
CA LYS A 49 -3.63 15.98 9.69
C LYS A 49 -3.63 14.83 8.68
N ASP A 50 -2.78 14.91 7.67
CA ASP A 50 -2.56 13.78 6.75
C ASP A 50 -1.80 12.63 7.46
N ASP A 51 -1.62 11.51 6.75
CA ASP A 51 -0.88 10.34 7.27
C ASP A 51 0.59 10.64 7.63
N LYS A 52 1.11 11.81 7.23
CA LYS A 52 2.47 12.29 7.50
C LYS A 52 2.50 13.35 8.61
N GLY A 53 1.35 13.72 9.18
CA GLY A 53 1.24 14.73 10.24
C GLY A 53 1.20 16.18 9.73
N ASN A 54 1.05 16.41 8.43
CA ASN A 54 0.93 17.74 7.85
C ASN A 54 -0.50 18.27 7.95
N THR A 55 -0.64 19.59 8.07
CA THR A 55 -1.97 20.21 8.02
C THR A 55 -2.58 20.00 6.63
N VAL A 56 -3.85 19.61 6.59
CA VAL A 56 -4.57 19.40 5.33
C VAL A 56 -5.36 20.67 4.98
N PHE A 57 -5.31 21.05 3.71
CA PHE A 57 -6.00 22.22 3.18
C PHE A 57 -6.36 21.97 1.71
N CYS A 58 -7.26 22.76 1.17
CA CYS A 58 -7.68 22.72 -0.22
C CYS A 58 -7.40 24.07 -0.88
N ALA A 59 -7.00 24.04 -2.14
CA ALA A 59 -6.81 25.21 -3.00
C ALA A 59 -7.81 25.20 -4.16
N ASN A 60 -7.81 26.28 -4.95
CA ASN A 60 -8.63 26.43 -6.16
C ASN A 60 -10.12 26.17 -5.93
N GLY A 61 -10.65 26.65 -4.80
CA GLY A 61 -12.06 26.51 -4.41
C GLY A 61 -12.46 25.12 -3.91
N GLY A 62 -11.51 24.19 -3.73
CA GLY A 62 -11.77 22.89 -3.13
C GLY A 62 -12.27 22.99 -1.69
N LYS A 63 -13.04 21.99 -1.25
CA LYS A 63 -13.64 21.95 0.10
C LYS A 63 -13.24 20.71 0.87
N CYS A 64 -13.10 20.83 2.18
CA CYS A 64 -12.77 19.69 3.03
C CYS A 64 -13.90 18.66 3.10
N LYS A 65 -13.56 17.38 2.98
CA LYS A 65 -14.49 16.27 3.23
C LYS A 65 -14.86 16.21 4.71
N LYS A 66 -16.15 16.03 5.01
CA LYS A 66 -16.67 15.85 6.37
C LYS A 66 -16.89 14.36 6.66
N GLY A 67 -16.52 13.91 7.86
CA GLY A 67 -17.02 12.64 8.44
C GLY A 67 -16.11 11.40 8.35
N GLU A 68 -14.89 11.47 7.80
CA GLU A 68 -13.94 10.35 7.81
C GLU A 68 -12.55 10.77 8.33
N THR A 69 -11.82 9.84 8.94
CA THR A 69 -10.55 10.05 9.65
C THR A 69 -9.36 10.48 8.78
N HIS A 70 -9.54 10.74 7.49
CA HIS A 70 -8.50 11.31 6.61
C HIS A 70 -9.13 12.35 5.66
N HIS A 71 -9.07 13.62 6.07
CA HIS A 71 -9.81 14.74 5.49
C HIS A 71 -9.20 15.27 4.17
N GLY A 72 -9.25 14.47 3.11
CA GLY A 72 -8.89 14.93 1.76
C GLY A 72 -9.86 15.99 1.20
N CYS A 73 -9.53 16.56 0.06
CA CYS A 73 -10.33 17.60 -0.59
C CYS A 73 -11.40 17.09 -1.56
N LEU A 74 -12.52 17.82 -1.65
CA LEU A 74 -13.49 17.80 -2.73
C LEU A 74 -13.12 18.91 -3.71
N CYS A 75 -12.54 18.54 -4.84
CA CYS A 75 -12.08 19.51 -5.83
C CYS A 75 -13.21 19.99 -6.74
N GLU A 76 -13.14 21.28 -7.09
CA GLU A 76 -14.01 21.88 -8.09
C GLU A 76 -13.76 21.31 -9.49
N LYS A 77 -14.74 21.49 -10.38
CA LYS A 77 -14.65 20.97 -11.74
C LYS A 77 -13.40 21.50 -12.45
N GLY A 78 -12.57 20.57 -12.94
CA GLY A 78 -11.33 20.90 -13.64
C GLY A 78 -10.09 20.91 -12.75
N TRP A 79 -10.21 20.57 -11.46
CA TRP A 79 -9.09 20.43 -10.53
C TRP A 79 -9.03 19.03 -9.94
N TYR A 80 -7.82 18.60 -9.58
CA TYR A 80 -7.55 17.32 -8.93
C TYR A 80 -6.28 17.39 -8.09
N GLY A 81 -5.99 16.33 -7.34
CA GLY A 81 -4.87 16.24 -6.41
C GLY A 81 -5.35 16.14 -4.97
N ASP A 82 -4.40 16.02 -4.03
CA ASP A 82 -4.73 15.89 -2.61
C ASP A 82 -5.21 17.23 -2.02
N HIS A 83 -4.72 18.33 -2.60
CA HIS A 83 -5.01 19.72 -2.23
C HIS A 83 -5.72 20.49 -3.36
N CYS A 84 -6.24 19.80 -4.39
CA CYS A 84 -6.86 20.40 -5.59
C CYS A 84 -5.92 21.33 -6.36
N GLU A 85 -4.67 20.92 -6.45
CA GLU A 85 -3.55 21.76 -6.87
C GLU A 85 -3.19 21.62 -8.36
N PHE A 86 -3.77 20.63 -9.04
CA PHE A 86 -3.48 20.34 -10.42
C PHE A 86 -4.70 20.55 -11.31
N ARG A 87 -4.47 21.14 -12.48
CA ARG A 87 -5.51 21.44 -13.46
C ARG A 87 -5.71 20.27 -14.42
N ALA A 88 -6.95 19.81 -14.56
CA ALA A 88 -7.29 18.61 -15.31
C ALA A 88 -7.21 18.80 -16.85
N ASP A 89 -7.18 20.04 -17.34
CA ASP A 89 -7.02 20.35 -18.77
C ASP A 89 -5.59 20.12 -19.29
N GLY A 90 -4.63 19.87 -18.40
CA GLY A 90 -3.24 19.52 -18.74
C GLY A 90 -3.00 18.03 -19.01
N PHE A 91 -3.99 17.16 -18.82
CA PHE A 91 -3.83 15.74 -19.13
C PHE A 91 -4.11 15.46 -20.61
N PRO A 92 -3.14 14.94 -21.39
CA PRO A 92 -3.53 14.10 -22.50
C PRO A 92 -4.35 12.96 -21.88
N THR A 93 -5.54 12.68 -22.40
CA THR A 93 -6.50 11.67 -21.89
C THR A 93 -5.98 10.23 -21.93
N ASN A 94 -4.67 10.05 -22.06
CA ASN A 94 -3.94 8.80 -22.19
C ASN A 94 -2.88 8.57 -21.09
N SER A 95 -2.63 9.53 -20.19
CA SER A 95 -1.84 9.26 -18.98
C SER A 95 -2.75 8.73 -17.89
N THR A 96 -2.70 7.42 -17.69
CA THR A 96 -3.35 6.73 -16.58
C THR A 96 -3.04 7.47 -15.26
N PRO A 97 -4.04 7.82 -14.44
CA PRO A 97 -3.79 8.47 -13.16
C PRO A 97 -2.85 7.58 -12.36
N ARG A 98 -1.73 8.14 -11.89
CA ARG A 98 -0.82 7.47 -10.96
C ARG A 98 -1.55 7.37 -9.62
N SER A 99 -2.45 6.39 -9.52
CA SER A 99 -2.92 5.87 -8.25
C SER A 99 -1.69 5.62 -7.39
N ARG A 100 -1.79 5.87 -6.07
CA ARG A 100 -0.78 5.57 -5.05
C ARG A 100 -0.48 4.05 -4.95
N THR A 101 -0.52 3.31 -6.06
CA THR A 101 -0.18 1.89 -6.24
C THR A 101 1.32 1.66 -6.45
N GLN A 102 2.20 2.63 -6.18
CA GLN A 102 3.65 2.41 -6.30
C GLN A 102 4.29 1.82 -5.04
N LYS A 103 3.64 1.92 -3.87
CA LYS A 103 4.01 1.13 -2.69
C LYS A 103 3.38 -0.27 -2.67
N GLN A 104 2.27 -0.47 -3.37
CA GLN A 104 1.48 -1.70 -3.26
C GLN A 104 2.10 -2.90 -3.99
N LYS A 105 2.78 -2.68 -5.13
CA LYS A 105 3.44 -3.78 -5.88
C LYS A 105 4.66 -4.35 -5.15
N VAL A 106 5.42 -3.54 -4.41
CA VAL A 106 6.62 -3.98 -3.67
C VAL A 106 6.25 -4.84 -2.46
N VAL A 107 5.20 -4.46 -1.74
CA VAL A 107 4.71 -5.23 -0.57
C VAL A 107 4.21 -6.61 -0.99
N ILE A 108 3.48 -6.69 -2.11
CA ILE A 108 2.98 -7.95 -2.65
C ILE A 108 4.15 -8.86 -3.06
N LEU A 109 5.13 -8.35 -3.80
CA LEU A 109 6.29 -9.12 -4.23
C LEU A 109 7.11 -9.62 -3.03
N PHE A 110 7.39 -8.76 -2.05
CA PHE A 110 8.14 -9.13 -0.85
C PHE A 110 7.41 -10.17 -0.01
N SER A 111 6.08 -10.03 0.15
CA SER A 111 5.25 -11.01 0.86
C SER A 111 5.29 -12.40 0.21
N PHE A 112 5.18 -12.49 -1.12
CA PHE A 112 5.30 -13.77 -1.83
C PHE A 112 6.68 -14.40 -1.67
N VAL A 113 7.76 -13.62 -1.75
CA VAL A 113 9.13 -14.12 -1.56
C VAL A 113 9.31 -14.68 -0.15
N VAL A 114 8.82 -13.99 0.88
CA VAL A 114 8.90 -14.46 2.27
C VAL A 114 8.12 -15.77 2.45
N LEU A 115 6.91 -15.89 1.90
CA LEU A 115 6.12 -17.12 1.97
C LEU A 115 6.83 -18.30 1.29
N ILE A 116 7.45 -18.09 0.13
CA ILE A 116 8.21 -19.13 -0.58
C ILE A 116 9.40 -19.60 0.25
N VAL A 117 10.17 -18.68 0.85
CA VAL A 117 11.32 -19.02 1.69
C VAL A 117 10.88 -19.81 2.93
N VAL A 118 9.78 -19.42 3.58
CA VAL A 118 9.23 -20.15 4.73
C VAL A 118 8.80 -21.56 4.32
N CYS A 119 8.11 -21.72 3.19
CA CYS A 119 7.72 -23.04 2.67
C CYS A 119 8.94 -23.93 2.37
N ILE A 120 10.03 -23.38 1.83
CA ILE A 120 11.26 -24.14 1.55
C ILE A 120 11.92 -24.58 2.87
N VAL A 121 12.02 -23.70 3.86
CA VAL A 121 12.63 -24.01 5.16
C VAL A 121 11.78 -25.04 5.93
N CYS A 122 10.46 -24.84 5.97
CA CYS A 122 9.53 -25.79 6.60
C CYS A 122 9.53 -27.14 5.85
N GLY A 123 9.53 -27.14 4.52
CA GLY A 123 9.60 -28.33 3.70
C GLY A 123 10.90 -29.11 3.93
N ALA A 124 12.06 -28.44 3.94
CA ALA A 124 13.35 -29.05 4.22
C ALA A 124 13.42 -29.62 5.66
N ALA A 125 12.82 -28.96 6.64
CA ALA A 125 12.73 -29.44 8.02
C ALA A 125 11.83 -30.69 8.14
N ILE A 126 10.78 -30.81 7.32
CA ILE A 126 9.92 -31.99 7.27
C ILE A 126 10.62 -33.16 6.57
N ILE A 127 11.39 -32.90 5.51
CA ILE A 127 12.14 -33.92 4.76
C ILE A 127 13.28 -34.50 5.61
N THR A 128 14.01 -33.67 6.36
CA THR A 128 15.10 -34.13 7.24
C THR A 128 14.61 -34.91 8.45
N LYS A 129 13.39 -34.65 8.94
CA LYS A 129 12.76 -35.44 10.01
C LYS A 129 12.21 -36.80 9.56
N LYS A 130 12.17 -37.10 8.26
CA LYS A 130 11.70 -38.39 7.72
C LYS A 130 12.83 -39.41 7.45
N VAL A 131 14.08 -39.07 7.76
CA VAL A 131 15.24 -39.97 7.58
C VAL A 131 15.89 -40.23 8.95
N ALA A 132 15.23 -41.07 9.75
CA ALA A 132 15.81 -41.74 10.91
C ALA A 132 15.54 -43.25 10.79
N SER A 133 16.53 -43.93 10.17
CA SER A 133 16.90 -45.35 10.09
C SER A 133 15.87 -46.50 9.97
N PRO A 134 16.10 -47.45 9.04
CA PRO A 134 15.57 -48.82 9.09
C PRO A 134 16.53 -49.79 9.81
N ALA A 135 16.03 -50.88 10.41
CA ALA A 135 16.82 -52.07 10.74
C ALA A 135 15.96 -53.35 10.84
N ASN A 136 16.59 -54.46 10.45
CA ASN A 136 16.08 -55.72 9.92
C ASN A 136 15.91 -56.85 10.97
N GLY A 137 14.78 -57.58 10.90
CA GLY A 137 14.74 -59.06 10.85
C GLY A 137 14.56 -59.91 12.14
N LYS A 138 13.44 -60.67 12.23
CA LYS A 138 13.37 -62.13 12.53
C LYS A 138 11.93 -62.69 12.62
N GLY A 139 11.58 -63.57 11.67
CA GLY A 139 11.02 -64.92 11.86
C GLY A 139 9.66 -65.22 12.55
N VAL A 140 8.81 -65.93 11.78
CA VAL A 140 7.96 -67.10 12.13
C VAL A 140 6.47 -66.89 12.50
N GLU A 141 5.64 -67.51 11.65
CA GLU A 141 4.31 -68.17 11.75
C GLU A 141 3.39 -67.91 12.97
N ALA A 142 2.10 -67.60 12.72
CA ALA A 142 1.00 -68.58 12.71
C ALA A 142 -0.38 -67.90 12.92
N GLU A 143 -1.33 -68.34 12.09
CA GLU A 143 -2.77 -68.53 12.29
C GLU A 143 -3.61 -67.69 13.28
N GLY A 144 -4.69 -67.12 12.73
CA GLY A 144 -6.04 -67.41 13.24
C GLY A 144 -6.69 -66.40 14.18
N GLY A 145 -7.96 -66.05 13.88
CA GLY A 145 -8.93 -65.60 14.87
C GLY A 145 -9.64 -64.29 14.51
N ASP A 146 -10.86 -64.41 13.98
CA ASP A 146 -11.91 -63.39 14.01
C ASP A 146 -12.11 -62.81 15.44
N GLU A 147 -12.48 -61.54 15.57
CA GLU A 147 -13.82 -61.18 16.03
C GLU A 147 -14.12 -59.68 15.84
N VAL A 148 -15.41 -59.44 15.62
CA VAL A 148 -16.15 -58.24 15.23
C VAL A 148 -16.39 -57.31 16.43
N GLU A 149 -16.52 -56.00 16.20
CA GLU A 149 -17.69 -55.21 16.63
C GLU A 149 -17.63 -53.77 16.09
N LEU A 150 -18.65 -53.46 15.29
CA LEU A 150 -18.91 -52.21 14.61
C LEU A 150 -19.49 -51.17 15.58
N GLY A 151 -19.07 -49.91 15.44
CA GLY A 151 -19.85 -48.79 15.94
C GLY A 151 -21.18 -48.66 15.17
N PRO A 152 -22.22 -48.02 15.73
CA PRO A 152 -23.37 -47.64 14.93
C PRO A 152 -23.08 -46.29 14.24
N ASN A 153 -23.12 -46.31 12.90
CA ASN A 153 -23.40 -45.13 12.09
C ASN A 153 -24.91 -45.09 11.76
N VAL A 154 -25.52 -43.96 12.09
CA VAL A 154 -26.45 -43.15 11.26
C VAL A 154 -27.53 -43.84 10.42
N GLU A 155 -28.80 -43.41 10.58
CA GLU A 155 -29.63 -43.04 9.42
C GLU A 155 -30.75 -42.03 9.74
N ILE A 156 -31.07 -41.25 8.71
CA ILE A 156 -32.04 -40.16 8.60
C ILE A 156 -33.45 -40.73 8.41
N ILE A 157 -34.43 -40.24 9.19
CA ILE A 157 -35.78 -39.84 8.73
C ILE A 157 -36.25 -38.66 9.58
#